data_AF-A0A553ALV7-F1
#
_entry.id   AF-A0A553ALV7-F1
#
_cell.length_a   1.000
_cell.length_b   1.000
_cell.length_c   1.000
_cell.angle_alpha   90.00
_cell.angle_beta   90.00
_cell.angle_gamma   90.00
#
_symmetry.space_group_name_H-M   'P 1'
#
loop_
_entity.id
_entity.type
_entity.pdbx_description
1 polymer ?
#
loop_
_entity_poly.entity_id
_entity_poly.type
_entity_poly.pdbx_seq_one_letter_code
_entity_poly.pdbx_strand_id
1 'polypeptide(L)'
;MATLSSVLSIVTIVGMTCLAWGYRHALAVRGTATWHFTMSMMVLATTFSLRRVYWDVVAPIVRHRWPETWAEIFAIHGGTNINILFNLVALMAIYHGLKARWLLLPDDERARWHWWSAWTHPDGIYFLRRR
;
A
#
# COMPACT_ATOMS: atom_id res chain seq x y z
N MET A 1 -21.47 17.80 2.00
CA MET A 1 -20.68 16.60 2.35
C MET A 1 -20.13 15.86 1.13
N ALA A 2 -20.92 15.62 0.08
CA ALA A 2 -20.45 14.91 -1.13
C ALA A 2 -19.25 15.57 -1.83
N THR A 3 -19.23 16.91 -1.94
CA THR A 3 -18.15 17.67 -2.60
C THR A 3 -16.81 17.58 -1.89
N LEU A 4 -16.79 17.64 -0.55
CA LEU A 4 -15.56 17.52 0.24
C LEU A 4 -14.94 16.12 0.11
N SER A 5 -15.77 15.07 0.16
CA SER A 5 -15.30 13.69 0.00
C SER A 5 -14.63 13.50 -1.36
N SER A 6 -15.26 13.97 -2.44
CA SER A 6 -14.70 13.87 -3.80
C SER A 6 -13.39 14.61 -3.95
N VAL A 7 -13.27 15.83 -3.39
CA VAL A 7 -12.01 16.61 -3.42
C VAL A 7 -10.90 15.86 -2.66
N LEU A 8 -11.18 15.36 -1.46
CA LEU A 8 -10.22 14.58 -0.68
C LEU A 8 -9.78 13.32 -1.44
N SER A 9 -10.70 12.64 -2.11
CA SER A 9 -10.40 11.45 -2.91
C SER A 9 -9.47 11.77 -4.08
N ILE A 10 -9.74 12.84 -4.83
CA ILE A 10 -8.89 13.28 -5.95
C ILE A 10 -7.48 13.63 -5.45
N VAL A 11 -7.38 14.47 -4.43
CA VAL A 11 -6.08 14.88 -3.85
C VAL A 11 -5.30 13.66 -3.36
N THR A 12 -5.98 12.71 -2.69
CA THR A 12 -5.34 11.49 -2.20
C THR A 12 -4.86 10.60 -3.34
N ILE A 13 -5.68 10.36 -4.37
CA ILE A 13 -5.32 9.54 -5.53
C ILE A 13 -4.09 10.13 -6.24
N VAL A 14 -4.11 11.43 -6.49
CA VAL A 14 -2.99 12.13 -7.15
C VAL A 14 -1.74 12.07 -6.28
N GLY A 15 -1.84 12.43 -5.00
CA GLY A 15 -0.72 12.42 -4.07
C GLY A 15 -0.07 11.04 -3.93
N MET A 16 -0.87 9.98 -3.77
CA MET A 16 -0.38 8.60 -3.67
C MET A 16 0.23 8.11 -4.98
N THR A 17 -0.32 8.50 -6.13
CA THR A 17 0.26 8.16 -7.45
C THR A 17 1.59 8.86 -7.65
N CYS A 18 1.69 10.14 -7.31
CA CYS A 18 2.94 10.90 -7.33
C CYS A 18 3.98 10.28 -6.38
N LEU A 19 3.55 9.82 -5.20
CA LEU A 19 4.43 9.15 -4.25
C LEU A 19 4.96 7.82 -4.83
N ALA A 20 4.09 6.95 -5.35
CA ALA A 20 4.51 5.71 -6.00
C ALA A 20 5.46 5.96 -7.18
N TRP A 21 5.17 6.99 -7.99
CA TRP A 21 6.01 7.39 -9.11
C TRP A 21 7.37 7.95 -8.65
N GLY A 22 7.41 8.78 -7.61
CA GLY A 22 8.65 9.35 -7.09
C GLY A 22 9.60 8.28 -6.56
N TYR A 23 9.06 7.26 -5.89
CA TYR A 23 9.83 6.15 -5.35
C TYR A 23 10.33 5.15 -6.41
N ARG A 24 9.85 5.21 -7.66
CA ARG A 24 10.26 4.26 -8.72
C ARG A 24 11.77 4.23 -8.95
N HIS A 25 12.45 5.38 -8.82
CA HIS A 25 13.90 5.48 -9.01
C HIS A 25 14.69 4.89 -7.85
N ALA A 26 14.10 4.81 -6.66
CA ALA A 26 14.70 4.14 -5.51
C ALA A 26 14.80 2.61 -5.73
N LEU A 27 14.05 2.03 -6.67
CA LEU A 27 14.20 0.64 -7.08
C LEU A 27 15.52 0.35 -7.80
N ALA A 28 16.13 1.38 -8.41
CA ALA A 28 17.43 1.25 -9.05
C ALA A 28 18.60 1.27 -8.04
N VAL A 29 18.34 1.63 -6.79
CA VAL A 29 19.38 1.69 -5.74
C VAL A 29 19.74 0.27 -5.29
N ARG A 30 21.04 -0.03 -5.30
CA ARG A 30 21.57 -1.34 -4.89
C ARG A 30 21.55 -1.48 -3.36
N GLY A 31 20.43 -1.94 -2.82
CA GLY A 31 20.31 -2.32 -1.41
C GLY A 31 19.04 -3.13 -1.17
N THR A 32 19.17 -4.35 -0.65
CA THR A 32 18.03 -5.25 -0.41
C THR A 32 17.00 -4.61 0.54
N ALA A 33 17.45 -3.90 1.57
CA ALA A 33 16.57 -3.16 2.49
C ALA A 33 15.83 -2.02 1.79
N THR A 34 16.54 -1.22 0.98
CA THR A 34 15.95 -0.13 0.19
C THR A 34 14.91 -0.65 -0.78
N TRP A 35 15.21 -1.74 -1.50
CA TRP A 35 14.26 -2.35 -2.43
C TRP A 35 12.96 -2.77 -1.72
N HIS A 36 13.06 -3.46 -0.59
CA HIS A 36 11.88 -3.86 0.18
C HIS A 36 11.10 -2.65 0.70
N PHE A 37 11.79 -1.60 1.18
CA PHE A 37 11.13 -0.37 1.63
C PHE A 37 10.39 0.32 0.48
N THR A 38 11.06 0.48 -0.67
CA THR A 38 10.48 1.09 -1.86
C THR A 38 9.28 0.30 -2.38
N MET A 39 9.38 -1.03 -2.45
CA MET A 39 8.26 -1.90 -2.80
C MET A 39 7.08 -1.75 -1.84
N SER A 40 7.33 -1.70 -0.52
CA SER A 40 6.30 -1.45 0.48
C SER A 40 5.55 -0.16 0.18
N MET A 41 6.27 0.94 -0.03
CA MET A 41 5.66 2.26 -0.26
C MET A 41 4.89 2.32 -1.58
N MET A 42 5.45 1.77 -2.65
CA MET A 42 4.79 1.73 -3.96
C MET A 42 3.51 0.89 -3.93
N VAL A 43 3.60 -0.36 -3.44
CA VAL A 43 2.44 -1.26 -3.36
C VAL A 43 1.36 -0.67 -2.46
N LEU A 44 1.72 -0.07 -1.32
CA LEU A 44 0.76 0.55 -0.42
C LEU A 44 0.05 1.73 -1.08
N ALA A 45 0.81 2.67 -1.66
CA ALA A 45 0.27 3.85 -2.32
C ALA A 45 -0.63 3.46 -3.51
N THR A 46 -0.20 2.52 -4.35
CA THR A 46 -1.01 2.00 -5.46
C THR A 46 -2.29 1.32 -4.95
N THR A 47 -2.22 0.52 -3.89
CA THR A 47 -3.41 -0.16 -3.33
C THR A 47 -4.43 0.85 -2.83
N PHE A 48 -4.00 1.86 -2.08
CA PHE A 48 -4.91 2.91 -1.59
C PHE A 48 -5.50 3.73 -2.74
N SER A 49 -4.70 4.10 -3.74
CA SER A 49 -5.20 4.80 -4.93
C SER A 49 -6.24 3.97 -5.68
N LEU A 50 -5.94 2.71 -5.99
CA LEU A 50 -6.85 1.84 -6.74
C LEU A 50 -8.15 1.57 -5.97
N ARG A 51 -8.05 1.32 -4.66
CA ARG A 51 -9.22 1.18 -3.79
C ARG A 51 -10.09 2.42 -3.84
N ARG A 52 -9.48 3.60 -3.81
CA ARG A 52 -10.18 4.89 -3.85
C ARG A 52 -10.84 5.13 -5.20
N VAL A 53 -10.13 4.89 -6.31
CA VAL A 53 -10.69 4.97 -7.66
C VAL A 53 -11.88 4.02 -7.79
N TYR A 54 -11.75 2.79 -7.31
CA TYR A 54 -12.82 1.80 -7.37
C TYR A 54 -14.08 2.27 -6.62
N TRP A 55 -13.95 2.62 -5.34
CA TRP A 55 -15.10 2.92 -4.49
C TRP A 55 -15.66 4.33 -4.64
N ASP A 56 -14.82 5.32 -4.92
CA ASP A 56 -15.23 6.73 -4.91
C ASP A 56 -15.49 7.29 -6.31
N VAL A 57 -15.04 6.60 -7.37
CA VAL A 57 -15.20 7.05 -8.76
C VAL A 57 -15.97 6.02 -9.57
N VAL A 58 -15.44 4.80 -9.70
CA VAL A 58 -16.03 3.77 -10.56
C VAL A 58 -17.39 3.31 -10.04
N ALA A 59 -17.48 2.94 -8.77
CA ALA A 59 -18.72 2.43 -8.17
C ALA A 59 -19.88 3.45 -8.25
N PRO A 60 -19.70 4.74 -7.91
CA PRO A 60 -20.76 5.74 -8.08
C PRO A 60 -21.19 5.94 -9.54
N ILE A 61 -20.24 5.98 -10.48
CA ILE A 61 -20.54 6.15 -11.91
C ILE A 61 -21.36 4.96 -12.42
N VAL A 62 -20.92 3.73 -12.13
CA VAL A 62 -21.61 2.51 -12.57
C VAL A 62 -22.99 2.42 -11.93
N ARG A 63 -23.10 2.69 -10.62
CA ARG A 63 -24.38 2.69 -9.91
C ARG A 63 -25.37 3.71 -10.48
N HIS A 64 -24.90 4.87 -10.92
CA HIS A 64 -25.76 5.91 -11.49
C HIS A 64 -26.13 5.62 -12.96
N ARG A 65 -25.17 5.14 -13.76
CA ARG A 65 -25.36 4.99 -15.21
C ARG A 65 -25.98 3.65 -15.61
N TRP A 66 -25.71 2.58 -14.85
CA TRP A 66 -26.17 1.21 -15.08
C TRP A 66 -26.54 0.53 -13.76
N PRO A 67 -27.70 0.89 -13.17
CA PRO A 67 -28.10 0.37 -11.87
C PRO A 67 -28.29 -1.15 -11.85
N GLU A 68 -28.77 -1.73 -12.95
CA GLU A 68 -28.97 -3.20 -13.08
C GLU A 68 -27.63 -3.94 -13.10
N THR A 69 -26.68 -3.49 -13.91
CA THR A 69 -25.31 -4.05 -13.94
C THR A 69 -24.61 -3.91 -12.59
N TRP A 70 -24.80 -2.79 -11.89
CA TRP A 70 -24.27 -2.64 -10.53
C TRP A 70 -24.87 -3.66 -9.56
N ALA A 71 -26.17 -3.90 -9.62
CA ALA A 71 -26.84 -4.88 -8.78
C ALA A 71 -26.33 -6.29 -9.05
N GLU A 72 -26.11 -6.67 -10.31
CA GLU A 72 -25.52 -7.97 -10.69
C GLU A 72 -24.08 -8.13 -10.19
N ILE A 73 -23.22 -7.14 -10.43
CA ILE A 73 -21.83 -7.15 -9.96
C ILE A 73 -21.79 -7.27 -8.43
N PHE A 74 -22.64 -6.51 -7.74
CA PHE A 74 -22.71 -6.51 -6.29
C PHE A 74 -23.30 -7.81 -5.74
N ALA A 75 -24.24 -8.45 -6.44
CA ALA A 75 -24.80 -9.74 -6.06
C ALA A 75 -23.76 -10.88 -6.17
N ILE A 76 -22.89 -10.84 -7.18
CA ILE A 76 -21.88 -11.88 -7.42
C ILE A 76 -20.65 -11.68 -6.51
N HIS A 77 -20.16 -10.45 -6.40
CA HIS A 77 -18.88 -10.18 -5.74
C HIS A 77 -19.05 -9.62 -4.32
N GLY A 78 -20.19 -9.02 -4.01
CA GLY A 78 -20.37 -8.24 -2.79
C GLY A 78 -19.35 -7.10 -2.64
N GLY A 79 -19.59 -6.19 -1.70
CA GLY A 79 -18.54 -5.26 -1.31
C GLY A 79 -17.33 -5.94 -0.66
N THR A 80 -17.51 -7.15 -0.14
CA THR A 80 -16.52 -7.86 0.67
C THR A 80 -15.38 -8.46 -0.17
N ASN A 81 -15.65 -9.11 -1.31
CA ASN A 81 -14.59 -9.81 -2.06
C ASN A 81 -13.56 -8.84 -2.65
N ILE A 82 -14.01 -7.66 -3.08
CA ILE A 82 -13.12 -6.63 -3.62
C ILE A 82 -12.25 -6.02 -2.51
N ASN A 83 -12.80 -5.89 -1.30
CA ASN A 83 -12.01 -5.47 -0.15
C ASN A 83 -10.98 -6.53 0.25
N ILE A 84 -11.28 -7.82 0.12
CA ILE A 84 -10.31 -8.90 0.34
C ILE A 84 -9.13 -8.76 -0.63
N LEU A 85 -9.39 -8.51 -1.92
CA LEU A 85 -8.34 -8.29 -2.91
C LEU A 85 -7.43 -7.12 -2.50
N PHE A 86 -7.99 -5.96 -2.16
CA PHE A 86 -7.19 -4.81 -1.72
C PHE A 86 -6.42 -5.11 -0.42
N ASN A 87 -7.01 -5.85 0.50
CA ASN A 87 -6.33 -6.25 1.75
C ASN A 87 -5.16 -7.20 1.48
N LEU A 88 -5.27 -8.12 0.52
CA LEU A 88 -4.17 -9.02 0.14
C LEU A 88 -2.98 -8.23 -0.42
N VAL A 89 -3.25 -7.22 -1.26
CA VAL A 89 -2.19 -6.34 -1.78
C VAL A 89 -1.61 -5.45 -0.67
N ALA A 90 -2.43 -4.97 0.26
CA ALA A 90 -1.95 -4.25 1.44
C ALA A 90 -1.07 -5.14 2.36
N LEU A 91 -1.42 -6.42 2.53
CA LEU A 91 -0.59 -7.38 3.27
C LEU A 91 0.77 -7.60 2.60
N MET A 92 0.81 -7.59 1.26
CA MET A 92 2.08 -7.62 0.52
C MET A 92 2.94 -6.39 0.84
N ALA A 93 2.35 -5.19 0.83
CA ALA A 93 3.05 -3.99 1.25
C ALA A 93 3.59 -4.10 2.69
N ILE A 94 2.76 -4.57 3.62
CA ILE A 94 3.15 -4.78 5.03
C ILE A 94 4.34 -5.76 5.14
N TYR A 95 4.29 -6.88 4.42
CA TYR A 95 5.40 -7.83 4.36
C TYR A 95 6.70 -7.15 3.92
N HIS A 96 6.65 -6.39 2.82
CA HIS A 96 7.83 -5.67 2.32
C HIS A 96 8.35 -4.64 3.33
N GLY A 97 7.47 -3.89 3.99
CA GLY A 97 7.87 -2.89 4.99
C GLY A 97 8.52 -3.52 6.22
N LEU A 98 7.94 -4.58 6.75
CA LEU A 98 8.48 -5.33 7.89
C LEU A 98 9.79 -6.04 7.53
N LYS A 99 9.89 -6.60 6.32
CA LYS A 99 11.13 -7.20 5.82
C LYS A 99 12.24 -6.16 5.64
N ALA A 100 11.91 -4.96 5.15
CA ALA A 100 12.86 -3.86 5.08
C ALA A 100 13.40 -3.49 6.46
N ARG A 101 12.51 -3.37 7.45
CA ARG A 101 12.87 -3.10 8.84
C ARG A 101 13.81 -4.17 9.42
N TRP A 102 13.51 -5.45 9.19
CA TRP A 102 14.35 -6.56 9.62
C TRP A 102 15.74 -6.55 8.97
N LEU A 103 15.83 -6.18 7.68
CA LEU A 103 17.11 -6.04 6.97
C LEU A 103 17.95 -4.87 7.48
N LEU A 104 17.33 -3.86 8.11
CA LEU A 104 18.04 -2.73 8.74
C LEU A 104 18.60 -3.08 10.12
N LEU A 105 18.22 -4.22 10.71
CA LEU A 105 18.81 -4.66 11.98
C LEU A 105 20.29 -5.02 11.81
N PRO A 106 21.14 -4.78 12.83
CA PRO A 106 22.50 -5.29 12.89
C PRO A 106 22.55 -6.80 12.64
N ASP A 107 23.57 -7.29 11.92
CA ASP A 107 23.66 -8.71 11.52
C ASP A 107 23.73 -9.66 12.73
N ASP A 108 24.36 -9.21 13.82
CA ASP A 108 24.49 -9.92 15.11
C ASP A 108 23.16 -10.07 15.85
N GLU A 109 22.27 -9.09 15.72
CA GLU A 109 20.95 -9.13 16.37
C GLU A 109 19.90 -9.77 15.48
N ARG A 110 20.02 -9.64 14.15
CA ARG A 110 18.99 -10.05 13.18
C ARG A 110 18.53 -11.51 13.34
N ALA A 111 19.41 -12.42 13.74
CA ALA A 111 19.10 -13.83 13.95
C ALA A 111 18.11 -14.07 15.11
N ARG A 112 18.02 -13.15 16.08
CA ARG A 112 17.12 -13.24 17.24
C ARG A 112 15.71 -12.74 16.93
N TRP A 113 15.52 -12.13 15.76
CA TRP A 113 14.29 -11.47 15.37
C TRP A 113 13.70 -12.12 14.12
N HIS A 114 12.38 -12.25 14.12
CA HIS A 114 11.64 -12.58 12.91
C HIS A 114 11.26 -11.30 12.17
N TRP A 115 11.06 -11.40 10.86
CA TRP A 115 10.67 -10.23 10.07
C TRP A 115 9.36 -9.62 10.54
N TRP A 116 8.40 -10.43 11.01
CA TRP A 116 7.10 -9.97 11.50
C TRP A 116 7.14 -9.33 12.91
N SER A 117 8.21 -9.52 13.67
CA SER A 117 8.41 -8.91 15.00
C SER A 117 9.45 -7.80 15.00
N ALA A 118 10.14 -7.54 13.88
CA ALA A 118 11.19 -6.52 13.80
C ALA A 118 10.70 -5.09 14.09
N TRP A 119 9.39 -4.84 14.10
CA TRP A 119 8.81 -3.55 14.46
C TRP A 119 8.84 -3.27 15.97
N THR A 120 8.95 -4.30 16.83
CA THR A 120 9.09 -4.14 18.30
C THR A 120 10.55 -4.04 18.76
N HIS A 121 11.50 -3.98 17.82
CA HIS A 121 12.90 -3.79 18.18
C HIS A 121 13.08 -2.50 19.00
N PRO A 122 13.73 -2.53 20.18
CA PRO A 122 13.79 -1.39 21.09
C PRO A 122 14.54 -0.20 20.51
N ASP A 123 15.54 -0.46 19.67
CA ASP A 123 16.28 0.59 18.97
C ASP A 123 15.52 1.06 17.73
N GLY A 124 15.52 2.37 17.49
CA GLY A 124 14.81 3.04 16.39
C GLY A 124 15.28 2.67 14.98
N ILE A 125 14.97 3.49 13.97
CA ILE A 125 15.28 3.14 12.58
C ILE A 125 16.77 3.36 12.28
N TYR A 126 17.51 2.27 12.04
CA TYR A 126 18.91 2.29 11.63
C TYR A 126 19.06 2.69 10.15
N PHE A 127 18.71 3.92 9.79
CA PHE A 127 18.90 4.44 8.43
C PHE A 127 20.37 4.81 8.14
N LEU A 128 21.26 4.79 9.14
CA LEU A 128 22.56 5.48 9.08
C LEU A 128 23.77 4.66 9.55
N ARG A 129 23.75 3.32 9.45
CA ARG A 129 25.01 2.58 9.60
C ARG A 129 25.73 2.52 8.24
N ARG A 130 26.50 3.58 7.95
CA ARG A 130 27.57 3.51 6.93
C ARG A 130 28.38 2.24 7.22
N ARG A 131 28.35 1.29 6.29
CA ARG A 131 29.43 0.32 6.16
C ARG A 131 30.60 1.01 5.49
#